data_AF-A0A1Y4S0W1-F1
#
_entry.id   AF-A0A1Y4S0W1-F1
#
_cell.length_a   1.000
_cell.length_b   1.000
_cell.length_c   1.000
_cell.angle_alpha   90.00
_cell.angle_beta   90.00
_cell.angle_gamma   90.00
#
_symmetry.space_group_name_H-M   'P 1'
#
loop_
_entity.id
_entity.type
_entity.pdbx_description
1 polymer ?
#
loop_
_entity_poly.entity_id
_entity_poly.type
_entity_poly.pdbx_seq_one_letter_code
_entity_poly.pdbx_strand_id
1 'polypeptide(L)'
;MAIIQEKGLVRAIKDAYRHGGYNVLNLDGDVVIYAEGWCVRCPWNKLPRKALATIVEHLGMIPENGEAVNIEKDGQPQAIMAGVATEEVAGWTFSPAAVGASYVPVTFRGCQLFQEVNGRQAYGVDPTALAIVERTTAEMGTAGVSEGRTLGWSHDGETVMLSAIRKTTWAWDWEKTVWEALESVDLHKREG
;
A
#
# COMPACT_ATOMS: atom_id res chain seq x y z
N MET A 1 6.64 -0.71 -17.39
CA MET A 1 7.71 -0.74 -16.35
C MET A 1 7.08 -1.32 -15.10
N ALA A 2 7.67 -2.33 -14.47
CA ALA A 2 7.08 -2.93 -13.27
C ALA A 2 7.09 -1.91 -12.12
N ILE A 3 5.98 -1.78 -11.39
CA ILE A 3 5.83 -0.86 -10.27
C ILE A 3 5.97 -1.57 -8.92
N ILE A 4 5.99 -2.90 -8.90
CA ILE A 4 6.18 -3.70 -7.69
C ILE A 4 7.67 -3.99 -7.49
N GLN A 5 8.19 -3.57 -6.34
CA GLN A 5 9.54 -3.88 -5.90
C GLN A 5 9.55 -5.23 -5.17
N GLU A 6 10.19 -6.26 -5.76
CA GLU A 6 10.21 -7.63 -5.22
C GLU A 6 10.74 -7.74 -3.77
N LYS A 7 11.90 -7.12 -3.46
CA LYS A 7 12.48 -7.12 -2.11
C LYS A 7 11.58 -6.41 -1.10
N GLY A 8 10.94 -5.32 -1.51
CA GLY A 8 9.99 -4.57 -0.69
C GLY A 8 8.77 -5.41 -0.35
N LEU A 9 8.14 -6.00 -1.37
CA LEU A 9 6.99 -6.89 -1.19
C LEU A 9 7.33 -8.11 -0.31
N VAL A 10 8.47 -8.78 -0.56
CA VAL A 10 8.90 -9.91 0.28
C VAL A 10 9.10 -9.50 1.73
N ARG A 11 9.68 -8.31 1.97
CA ARG A 11 9.85 -7.79 3.33
C ARG A 11 8.50 -7.52 3.99
N ALA A 12 7.58 -6.86 3.28
CA ALA A 12 6.25 -6.57 3.79
C ALA A 12 5.45 -7.84 4.13
N ILE A 13 5.48 -8.85 3.26
CA ILE A 13 4.84 -10.16 3.52
C ILE A 13 5.43 -10.82 4.76
N LYS A 14 6.77 -10.86 4.90
CA LYS A 14 7.43 -11.46 6.06
C LYS A 14 7.18 -10.71 7.36
N ASP A 15 7.01 -9.41 7.28
CA ASP A 15 6.69 -8.57 8.44
C ASP A 15 5.26 -8.80 8.88
N ALA A 16 4.30 -8.71 7.95
CA ALA A 16 2.89 -8.99 8.17
C ALA A 16 2.68 -10.40 8.77
N TYR A 17 3.32 -11.43 8.19
CA TYR A 17 3.28 -12.79 8.70
C TYR A 17 3.62 -12.87 10.20
N ARG A 18 4.60 -12.09 10.69
CA ARG A 18 5.04 -12.12 12.09
C ARG A 18 4.18 -11.29 13.05
N HIS A 19 3.45 -10.29 12.55
CA HIS A 19 2.91 -9.21 13.39
C HIS A 19 1.39 -9.00 13.29
N GLY A 20 0.70 -9.66 12.35
CA GLY A 20 -0.77 -9.58 12.25
C GLY A 20 -1.38 -10.44 11.15
N GLY A 21 -0.55 -11.18 10.41
CA GLY A 21 -0.95 -11.94 9.24
C GLY A 21 -1.16 -11.08 7.99
N TYR A 22 -1.41 -11.77 6.89
CA TYR A 22 -1.78 -11.16 5.61
C TYR A 22 -2.74 -12.09 4.88
N ASN A 23 -3.47 -11.54 3.91
CA ASN A 23 -4.44 -12.26 3.11
C ASN A 23 -3.91 -12.42 1.68
N VAL A 24 -4.19 -13.57 1.07
CA VAL A 24 -3.92 -13.85 -0.34
C VAL A 24 -5.19 -14.34 -1.01
N LEU A 25 -5.52 -13.74 -2.14
CA LEU A 25 -6.70 -14.06 -2.92
C LEU A 25 -6.31 -14.26 -4.38
N ASN A 26 -7.06 -15.13 -5.03
CA ASN A 26 -7.00 -15.32 -6.47
C ASN A 26 -8.35 -14.92 -7.06
N LEU A 27 -8.42 -13.72 -7.64
CA LEU A 27 -9.65 -13.13 -8.15
C LEU A 27 -9.54 -12.97 -9.67
N ASP A 28 -10.24 -13.83 -10.41
CA ASP A 28 -10.40 -13.74 -11.86
C ASP A 28 -9.06 -13.62 -12.63
N GLY A 29 -8.03 -14.32 -12.16
CA GLY A 29 -6.69 -14.33 -12.76
C GLY A 29 -5.71 -13.29 -12.21
N ASP A 30 -6.16 -12.42 -11.30
CA ASP A 30 -5.31 -11.54 -10.51
C ASP A 30 -5.04 -12.12 -9.13
N VAL A 31 -3.81 -11.94 -8.65
CA VAL A 31 -3.43 -12.16 -7.27
C VAL A 31 -3.61 -10.87 -6.50
N VAL A 32 -4.32 -10.94 -5.39
CA VAL A 32 -4.42 -9.84 -4.43
C VAL A 32 -3.77 -10.26 -3.12
N ILE A 33 -2.86 -9.43 -2.62
CA ILE A 33 -2.16 -9.64 -1.36
C ILE A 33 -2.35 -8.37 -0.54
N TYR A 34 -2.88 -8.48 0.66
CA TYR A 34 -3.02 -7.32 1.54
C TYR A 34 -2.79 -7.67 3.01
N ALA A 35 -2.35 -6.67 3.75
CA ALA A 35 -2.22 -6.70 5.19
C ALA A 35 -2.59 -5.32 5.74
N GLU A 36 -2.35 -5.11 7.04
CA GLU A 36 -2.50 -3.78 7.62
C GLU A 36 -1.62 -2.76 6.88
N GLY A 37 -2.25 -1.70 6.37
CA GLY A 37 -1.55 -0.56 5.77
C GLY A 37 -1.17 -0.68 4.30
N TRP A 38 -1.34 -1.84 3.64
CA TRP A 38 -1.02 -1.98 2.22
C TRP A 38 -1.79 -3.10 1.50
N CYS A 39 -1.96 -2.93 0.20
CA CYS A 39 -2.56 -3.90 -0.71
C CYS A 39 -1.83 -3.89 -2.06
N VAL A 40 -1.58 -5.06 -2.61
CA VAL A 40 -0.98 -5.29 -3.92
C VAL A 40 -1.92 -6.16 -4.74
N ARG A 41 -2.16 -5.75 -5.98
CA ARG A 41 -2.90 -6.53 -6.99
C ARG A 41 -2.08 -6.63 -8.26
N CYS A 42 -1.95 -7.82 -8.83
CA CYS A 42 -1.31 -8.00 -10.12
C CYS A 42 -1.73 -9.32 -10.79
N PRO A 43 -1.61 -9.42 -12.13
CA PRO A 43 -1.75 -10.69 -12.83
C PRO A 43 -0.76 -11.76 -12.33
N TRP A 44 -1.16 -13.03 -12.35
CA TRP A 44 -0.29 -14.16 -11.95
C TRP A 44 1.10 -14.16 -12.60
N ASN A 45 1.18 -13.82 -13.88
CA ASN A 45 2.45 -13.79 -14.63
C ASN A 45 3.35 -12.59 -14.27
N LYS A 46 2.86 -11.64 -13.47
CA LYS A 46 3.59 -10.46 -12.99
C LYS A 46 3.93 -10.52 -11.51
N LEU A 47 3.33 -11.44 -10.75
CA LEU A 47 3.70 -11.62 -9.35
C LEU A 47 5.20 -11.93 -9.21
N PRO A 48 5.97 -11.17 -8.40
CA PRO A 48 7.39 -11.42 -8.23
C PRO A 48 7.66 -12.82 -7.69
N ARG A 49 8.60 -13.55 -8.32
CA ARG A 49 8.85 -14.97 -8.02
C ARG A 49 9.23 -15.22 -6.57
N LYS A 50 9.98 -14.31 -5.93
CA LYS A 50 10.32 -14.46 -4.51
C LYS A 50 9.14 -14.18 -3.58
N ALA A 51 8.22 -13.30 -3.96
CA ALA A 51 6.98 -13.08 -3.21
C ALA A 51 6.11 -14.34 -3.27
N LEU A 52 5.95 -14.91 -4.47
CA LEU A 52 5.27 -16.19 -4.67
C LEU A 52 5.88 -17.31 -3.81
N ALA A 53 7.21 -17.48 -3.88
CA ALA A 53 7.90 -18.49 -3.08
C ALA A 53 7.70 -18.28 -1.57
N THR A 54 7.67 -17.02 -1.11
CA THR A 54 7.41 -16.69 0.30
C THR A 54 5.98 -17.05 0.70
N ILE A 55 4.99 -16.81 -0.16
CA ILE A 55 3.60 -17.20 0.11
C ILE A 55 3.48 -18.73 0.20
N VAL A 56 4.09 -19.45 -0.76
CA VAL A 56 4.10 -20.93 -0.76
C VAL A 56 4.82 -21.47 0.47
N GLU A 57 5.89 -20.81 0.95
CA GLU A 57 6.58 -21.19 2.18
C GLU A 57 5.66 -21.08 3.41
N HIS A 58 4.83 -20.02 3.48
CA HIS A 58 3.93 -19.82 4.62
C HIS A 58 2.62 -20.64 4.54
N LEU A 59 2.07 -20.84 3.34
CA LEU A 59 0.76 -21.48 3.11
C LEU A 59 0.87 -22.95 2.67
N GLY A 60 2.00 -23.37 2.11
CA GLY A 60 2.22 -24.69 1.50
C GLY A 60 1.74 -24.81 0.05
N MET A 61 0.70 -24.06 -0.32
CA MET A 61 0.18 -23.96 -1.68
C MET A 61 -0.34 -22.55 -1.96
N ILE A 62 -0.81 -22.32 -3.18
CA ILE A 62 -1.43 -21.06 -3.58
C ILE A 62 -2.95 -21.25 -3.63
N PRO A 63 -3.75 -20.26 -3.20
CA PRO A 63 -5.21 -20.35 -3.30
C PRO A 63 -5.69 -20.55 -4.75
N GLU A 64 -6.66 -21.45 -4.94
CA GLU A 64 -7.30 -21.65 -6.24
C GLU A 64 -8.14 -20.43 -6.64
N ASN A 65 -8.58 -20.37 -7.89
CA ASN A 65 -9.38 -19.24 -8.37
C ASN A 65 -10.70 -19.11 -7.58
N GLY A 66 -10.96 -17.92 -7.06
CA GLY A 66 -12.10 -17.62 -6.18
C GLY A 66 -11.83 -17.89 -4.70
N GLU A 67 -10.65 -18.40 -4.34
CA GLU A 67 -10.27 -18.64 -2.95
C GLU A 67 -9.53 -17.45 -2.34
N ALA A 68 -9.70 -17.33 -1.02
CA ALA A 68 -9.08 -16.32 -0.19
C ALA A 68 -8.60 -16.98 1.10
N VAL A 69 -7.38 -16.69 1.52
CA VAL A 69 -6.77 -17.30 2.71
C VAL A 69 -6.05 -16.26 3.53
N ASN A 70 -6.31 -16.27 4.84
CA ASN A 70 -5.56 -15.53 5.85
C ASN A 70 -4.39 -16.39 6.35
N ILE A 71 -3.20 -15.78 6.46
CA ILE A 71 -1.95 -16.44 6.80
C ILE A 71 -1.25 -15.64 7.90
N GLU A 72 -1.01 -16.26 9.05
CA GLU A 72 -0.28 -15.67 10.17
C GLU A 72 0.74 -16.65 10.76
N LYS A 73 1.74 -16.13 11.47
CA LYS A 73 2.77 -16.96 12.10
C LYS A 73 2.20 -17.76 13.25
N ASP A 74 2.62 -19.03 13.33
CA ASP A 74 2.21 -20.00 14.34
C ASP A 74 0.70 -20.35 14.34
N GLY A 75 -0.09 -19.70 13.48
CA GLY A 75 -1.48 -20.03 13.18
C GLY A 75 -1.62 -21.00 12.01
N GLN A 76 -2.75 -21.72 11.97
CA GLN A 76 -3.13 -22.48 10.78
C GLN A 76 -3.76 -21.53 9.76
N PRO A 77 -3.39 -21.61 8.46
CA PRO A 77 -4.04 -20.80 7.43
C PRO A 77 -5.57 -20.98 7.45
N GLN A 78 -6.30 -19.87 7.35
CA GLN A 78 -7.76 -19.85 7.47
C GLN A 78 -8.40 -19.41 6.16
N ALA A 79 -9.32 -20.20 5.62
CA ALA A 79 -10.11 -19.80 4.47
C ALA A 79 -11.03 -18.63 4.84
N ILE A 80 -11.03 -17.60 3.99
CA ILE A 80 -11.89 -16.43 4.12
C ILE A 80 -13.11 -16.66 3.23
N MET A 81 -14.31 -16.36 3.75
CA MET A 81 -15.53 -16.42 2.96
C MET A 81 -15.45 -15.46 1.77
N ALA A 82 -15.80 -15.93 0.57
CA ALA A 82 -15.64 -15.15 -0.67
C ALA A 82 -16.29 -13.76 -0.63
N GLY A 83 -17.47 -13.62 0.01
CA GLY A 83 -18.14 -12.33 0.20
C GLY A 83 -17.33 -11.35 1.04
N VAL A 84 -16.78 -11.82 2.17
CA VAL A 84 -15.92 -11.02 3.06
C VAL A 84 -14.65 -10.61 2.35
N ALA A 85 -14.00 -11.55 1.66
CA ALA A 85 -12.77 -11.31 0.93
C ALA A 85 -12.97 -10.26 -0.19
N THR A 86 -14.11 -10.31 -0.87
CA THR A 86 -14.49 -9.32 -1.90
C THR A 86 -14.74 -7.94 -1.30
N GLU A 87 -15.44 -7.87 -0.16
CA GLU A 87 -15.69 -6.61 0.57
C GLU A 87 -14.39 -5.99 1.09
N GLU A 88 -13.49 -6.78 1.67
CA GLU A 88 -12.19 -6.30 2.15
C GLU A 88 -11.32 -5.76 1.00
N VAL A 89 -11.26 -6.46 -0.13
CA VAL A 89 -10.57 -5.97 -1.33
C VAL A 89 -11.25 -4.72 -1.90
N ALA A 90 -12.58 -4.62 -1.85
CA ALA A 90 -13.31 -3.44 -2.28
C ALA A 90 -12.97 -2.19 -1.43
N GLY A 91 -12.62 -2.39 -0.15
CA GLY A 91 -12.08 -1.33 0.72
C GLY A 91 -10.71 -0.79 0.26
N TRP A 92 -9.98 -1.57 -0.54
CA TRP A 92 -8.76 -1.17 -1.24
C TRP A 92 -9.05 -0.78 -2.69
N THR A 93 -10.14 -0.07 -2.99
CA THR A 93 -10.42 0.31 -4.38
C THR A 93 -9.50 1.45 -4.83
N PHE A 94 -8.64 1.16 -5.81
CA PHE A 94 -7.95 2.18 -6.60
C PHE A 94 -8.80 2.54 -7.82
N SER A 95 -9.40 3.73 -7.78
CA SER A 95 -9.86 4.40 -9.00
C SER A 95 -8.77 5.36 -9.45
N PRO A 96 -8.45 5.47 -10.76
CA PRO A 96 -7.55 6.49 -11.28
C PRO A 96 -7.98 7.86 -10.77
N ALA A 97 -7.20 8.42 -9.85
CA ALA A 97 -7.67 9.53 -9.04
C ALA A 97 -7.72 10.84 -9.85
N ALA A 98 -8.76 11.63 -9.62
CA ALA A 98 -8.82 13.03 -10.07
C ALA A 98 -7.76 13.91 -9.38
N VAL A 99 -7.26 13.47 -8.21
CA VAL A 99 -6.25 14.15 -7.39
C VAL A 99 -5.00 13.28 -7.30
N GLY A 100 -3.85 13.86 -7.63
CA GLY A 100 -2.55 13.23 -7.50
C GLY A 100 -1.72 13.83 -6.37
N ALA A 101 -0.92 13.00 -5.72
CA ALA A 101 0.09 13.42 -4.74
C ALA A 101 1.49 12.96 -5.17
N SER A 102 2.49 13.83 -5.00
CA SER A 102 3.89 13.56 -5.33
C SER A 102 4.77 13.53 -4.10
N TYR A 103 5.87 12.80 -4.21
CA TYR A 103 6.88 12.65 -3.17
C TYR A 103 7.50 14.01 -2.81
N VAL A 104 7.67 14.27 -1.51
CA VAL A 104 8.37 15.47 -1.02
C VAL A 104 9.57 15.07 -0.16
N PRO A 105 10.65 15.87 -0.11
CA PRO A 105 11.86 15.55 0.66
C PRO A 105 11.69 15.81 2.17
N VAL A 106 10.53 15.45 2.73
CA VAL A 106 10.17 15.65 4.14
C VAL A 106 9.74 14.33 4.74
N THR A 107 10.26 14.04 5.94
CA THR A 107 9.77 12.94 6.78
C THR A 107 9.14 13.50 8.03
N PHE A 108 8.10 12.84 8.53
CA PHE A 108 7.42 13.23 9.75
C PHE A 108 7.00 11.97 10.51
N ARG A 109 7.39 11.89 11.79
CA ARG A 109 7.14 10.72 12.67
C ARG A 109 7.58 9.37 12.06
N GLY A 110 8.66 9.39 11.27
CA GLY A 110 9.16 8.19 10.58
C GLY A 110 8.41 7.86 9.29
N CYS A 111 7.33 8.59 8.95
CA CYS A 111 6.66 8.47 7.67
C CYS A 111 7.33 9.33 6.62
N GLN A 112 7.35 8.82 5.39
CA GLN A 112 7.70 9.58 4.20
C GLN A 112 6.48 10.42 3.77
N LEU A 113 6.66 11.71 3.56
CA LEU A 113 5.55 12.57 3.12
C LEU A 113 5.38 12.59 1.60
N PHE A 114 4.13 12.76 1.20
CA PHE A 114 3.63 13.12 -0.12
C PHE A 114 2.74 14.35 0.02
N GLN A 115 2.67 15.19 -1.01
CA GLN A 115 1.79 16.35 -1.06
C GLN A 115 1.01 16.39 -2.38
N GLU A 116 -0.25 16.82 -2.35
CA GLU A 116 -1.06 17.00 -3.56
C GLU A 116 -0.35 17.91 -4.59
N VAL A 117 -0.35 17.51 -5.86
CA VAL A 117 0.36 18.22 -6.95
C VAL A 117 -0.23 19.61 -7.23
N ASN A 118 -1.55 19.74 -7.15
CA ASN A 118 -2.29 20.99 -7.37
C ASN A 118 -3.00 21.47 -6.09
N GLY A 119 -2.62 20.90 -4.95
CA GLY A 119 -3.22 21.16 -3.67
C GLY A 119 -2.16 21.33 -2.61
N ARG A 120 -2.56 21.14 -1.36
CA ARG A 120 -1.66 21.27 -0.22
C ARG A 120 -1.79 20.16 0.79
N GLN A 121 -2.77 19.27 0.64
CA GLN A 121 -2.94 18.18 1.59
C GLN A 121 -1.69 17.31 1.60
N ALA A 122 -1.26 16.95 2.81
CA ALA A 122 -0.09 16.14 3.03
C ALA A 122 -0.50 14.74 3.53
N TYR A 123 0.27 13.75 3.08
CA TYR A 123 0.03 12.34 3.35
C TYR A 123 1.34 11.69 3.81
N GLY A 124 1.35 11.07 4.98
CA GLY A 124 2.47 10.30 5.50
C GLY A 124 2.30 8.82 5.21
N VAL A 125 3.27 8.20 4.56
CA VAL A 125 3.30 6.77 4.25
C VAL A 125 4.40 6.10 5.06
N ASP A 126 4.11 4.92 5.61
CA ASP A 126 5.12 4.09 6.26
C ASP A 126 6.21 3.67 5.25
N PRO A 127 7.52 3.87 5.55
CA PRO A 127 8.58 3.53 4.60
C PRO A 127 8.71 2.03 4.29
N THR A 128 8.29 1.14 5.19
CA THR A 128 8.30 -0.32 4.94
C THR A 128 7.24 -0.68 3.90
N ALA A 129 6.05 -0.11 4.02
CA ALA A 129 4.99 -0.24 3.03
C ALA A 129 5.36 0.46 1.70
N LEU A 130 5.96 1.66 1.76
CA LEU A 130 6.42 2.40 0.56
C LEU A 130 7.46 1.62 -0.24
N ALA A 131 8.30 0.83 0.43
CA ALA A 131 9.31 0.02 -0.24
C ALA A 131 8.73 -1.04 -1.19
N ILE A 132 7.42 -1.35 -1.11
CA ILE A 132 6.71 -2.22 -2.06
C ILE A 132 6.62 -1.58 -3.45
N VAL A 133 6.59 -0.24 -3.53
CA VAL A 133 6.55 0.50 -4.79
C VAL A 133 7.98 0.64 -5.33
N GLU A 134 8.15 0.47 -6.64
CA GLU A 134 9.42 0.75 -7.30
C GLU A 134 9.84 2.20 -7.01
N ARG A 135 11.11 2.39 -6.67
CA ARG A 135 11.62 3.65 -6.12
C ARG A 135 11.39 4.83 -7.06
N THR A 136 11.69 4.67 -8.34
CA THR A 136 11.50 5.73 -9.34
C THR A 136 10.01 6.03 -9.53
N THR A 137 9.16 5.00 -9.55
CA THR A 137 7.69 5.17 -9.55
C THR A 137 7.20 5.95 -8.34
N ALA A 138 7.74 5.69 -7.15
CA ALA A 138 7.37 6.40 -5.92
C ALA A 138 7.91 7.85 -5.88
N GLU A 139 9.20 8.05 -6.17
CA GLU A 139 9.90 9.34 -6.00
C GLU A 139 9.66 10.32 -7.16
N MET A 140 9.50 9.83 -8.39
CA MET A 140 9.34 10.67 -9.59
C MET A 140 7.94 10.59 -10.21
N GLY A 141 7.13 9.63 -9.78
CA GLY A 141 5.76 9.49 -10.23
C GLY A 141 4.77 10.29 -9.39
N THR A 142 3.50 10.13 -9.74
CA THR A 142 2.37 10.69 -8.99
C THR A 142 1.51 9.53 -8.50
N ALA A 143 1.29 9.48 -7.19
CA ALA A 143 0.31 8.56 -6.60
C ALA A 143 -1.09 9.13 -6.79
N GLY A 144 -2.05 8.29 -7.15
CA GLY A 144 -3.47 8.67 -7.09
C GLY A 144 -3.96 8.64 -5.65
N VAL A 145 -4.68 9.67 -5.22
CA VAL A 145 -5.30 9.73 -3.89
C VAL A 145 -6.69 9.09 -3.97
N SER A 146 -6.92 8.01 -3.22
CA SER A 146 -8.23 7.36 -3.08
C SER A 146 -8.80 7.60 -1.68
N GLU A 147 -10.08 7.95 -1.62
CA GLU A 147 -10.86 8.21 -0.40
C GLU A 147 -10.18 9.14 0.64
N GLY A 148 -9.24 9.98 0.17
CA GLY A 148 -8.47 10.89 0.99
C GLY A 148 -7.57 10.23 2.04
N ARG A 149 -7.33 8.91 1.98
CA ARG A 149 -6.54 8.15 2.97
C ARG A 149 -5.67 7.04 2.38
N THR A 150 -5.70 6.84 1.07
CA THR A 150 -4.91 5.81 0.40
C THR A 150 -4.17 6.44 -0.77
N LEU A 151 -2.87 6.13 -0.88
CA LEU A 151 -2.08 6.46 -2.06
C LEU A 151 -1.91 5.21 -2.90
N GLY A 152 -2.22 5.31 -4.20
CA GLY A 152 -2.17 4.19 -5.13
C GLY A 152 -1.35 4.47 -6.38
N TRP A 153 -0.67 3.45 -6.86
CA TRP A 153 0.04 3.43 -8.14
C TRP A 153 -0.52 2.27 -8.96
N SER A 154 -0.80 2.52 -10.24
CA SER A 154 -1.23 1.47 -11.15
C SER A 154 -0.55 1.63 -12.50
N HIS A 155 -0.06 0.53 -13.05
CA HIS A 155 0.55 0.48 -14.36
C HIS A 155 0.51 -0.95 -14.90
N ASP A 156 0.02 -1.11 -16.13
CA ASP A 156 0.08 -2.38 -16.85
C ASP A 156 -0.51 -3.56 -16.02
N GLY A 157 -1.66 -3.33 -15.39
CA GLY A 157 -2.37 -4.33 -14.57
C GLY A 157 -1.81 -4.54 -13.15
N GLU A 158 -0.61 -4.05 -12.83
CA GLU A 158 -0.12 -4.00 -11.46
C GLU A 158 -0.75 -2.81 -10.72
N THR A 159 -1.10 -3.00 -9.46
CA THR A 159 -1.60 -1.96 -8.57
C THR A 159 -0.99 -2.14 -7.18
N VAL A 160 -0.47 -1.06 -6.60
CA VAL A 160 -0.01 -1.01 -5.21
C VAL A 160 -0.74 0.13 -4.52
N MET A 161 -1.30 -0.13 -3.35
CA MET A 161 -2.03 0.84 -2.54
C MET A 161 -1.51 0.81 -1.12
N LEU A 162 -1.29 1.99 -0.57
CA LEU A 162 -0.72 2.18 0.76
C LEU A 162 -1.64 3.10 1.55
N SER A 163 -1.97 2.71 2.78
CA SER A 163 -2.64 3.60 3.70
C SER A 163 -1.75 4.79 4.01
N ALA A 164 -2.35 5.97 4.08
CA ALA A 164 -1.68 7.21 4.41
C ALA A 164 -2.24 7.79 5.71
N ILE A 165 -1.32 8.18 6.58
CA ILE A 165 -1.61 9.00 7.75
C ILE A 165 -1.75 10.44 7.27
N ARG A 166 -2.76 11.15 7.79
CA ARG A 166 -2.95 12.58 7.54
C ARG A 166 -3.55 13.24 8.75
N LYS A 167 -3.76 14.56 8.66
CA LYS A 167 -4.54 15.32 9.64
C LYS A 167 -5.85 14.60 9.98
N THR A 168 -5.99 14.15 11.22
CA THR A 168 -7.25 13.58 11.74
C THR A 168 -7.85 14.52 12.78
N THR A 169 -9.15 14.36 13.03
CA THR A 169 -9.88 15.11 14.06
C THR A 169 -9.61 14.64 15.48
N TRP A 170 -8.89 13.52 15.65
CA TRP A 170 -8.59 12.90 16.95
C TRP A 170 -7.10 12.89 17.29
N ALA A 171 -6.27 13.56 16.49
CA ALA A 171 -4.85 13.76 16.79
C ALA A 171 -4.68 14.72 17.98
N TRP A 172 -3.51 14.68 18.62
CA TRP A 172 -3.18 15.62 19.69
C TRP A 172 -3.12 17.04 19.11
N ASP A 173 -3.48 18.06 19.89
CA ASP A 173 -3.58 19.45 19.38
C ASP A 173 -2.31 19.92 18.66
N TRP A 174 -1.14 19.60 19.21
CA TRP A 174 0.14 19.95 18.58
C TRP A 174 0.36 19.24 17.24
N GLU A 175 -0.10 17.99 17.11
CA GLU A 175 0.05 17.20 15.88
C GLU A 175 -0.85 17.79 14.78
N LYS A 176 -2.07 18.20 15.15
CA LYS A 176 -2.96 18.94 14.25
C LYS A 176 -2.30 20.23 13.76
N THR A 177 -1.66 21.00 14.65
CA THR A 177 -0.93 22.22 14.28
C THR A 177 0.22 21.94 13.32
N VAL A 178 0.98 20.84 13.51
CA VAL A 178 2.06 20.47 12.58
C VAL A 178 1.50 20.11 11.21
N TRP A 179 0.43 19.32 11.13
CA TRP A 179 -0.21 19.02 9.85
C TRP A 179 -0.74 20.29 9.17
N GLU A 180 -1.34 21.21 9.90
CA GLU A 180 -1.74 22.53 9.37
C GLU A 180 -0.57 23.33 8.82
N ALA A 181 0.57 23.30 9.50
CA ALA A 181 1.79 23.95 9.03
C ALA A 181 2.32 23.29 7.75
N LEU A 182 2.38 21.95 7.69
CA LEU A 182 2.80 21.20 6.51
C LEU A 182 1.89 21.49 5.30
N GLU A 183 0.59 21.66 5.53
CA GLU A 183 -0.40 22.00 4.50
C GLU A 183 -0.44 23.51 4.17
N SER A 184 0.31 24.36 4.88
CA SER A 184 0.37 25.81 4.60
C SER A 184 1.45 26.20 3.59
N VAL A 185 2.40 25.28 3.32
CA VAL A 185 3.58 25.54 2.50
C VAL A 185 3.69 24.56 1.33
N ASP A 186 4.55 24.93 0.38
CA ASP A 186 4.96 24.03 -0.70
C ASP A 186 6.15 23.18 -0.26
N LEU A 187 5.87 21.91 0.03
CA LEU A 187 6.89 20.97 0.53
C LEU A 187 7.85 20.51 -0.57
N HIS A 188 7.55 20.79 -1.85
CA HIS A 188 8.45 20.47 -2.96
C HIS A 188 9.60 21.47 -3.11
N LYS A 189 9.42 22.70 -2.60
CA LYS A 189 10.44 23.73 -2.71
C LYS A 189 11.57 23.42 -1.75
N ARG A 190 12.78 23.25 -2.29
CA ARG A 190 13.99 23.44 -1.50
C ARG A 190 14.14 24.94 -1.27
N GLU A 191 14.33 25.36 -0.02
CA GLU A 191 14.79 26.72 0.24
C GLU A 191 16.08 26.95 -0.57
N GLY A 192 16.10 28.05 -1.33
CA GLY A 192 17.24 28.49 -2.11
C GLY A 192 18.30 29.16 -1.25
#